data_AF-A0A968YF25-F1
#
_entry.id   AF-A0A968YF25-F1
#
_cell.length_a   1.000
_cell.length_b   1.000
_cell.length_c   1.000
_cell.angle_alpha   90.00
_cell.angle_beta   90.00
_cell.angle_gamma   90.00
#
_symmetry.space_group_name_H-M   'P 1'
#
loop_
_entity.id
_entity.type
_entity.pdbx_description
1 polymer ?
#
loop_
_entity_poly.entity_id
_entity_poly.type
_entity_poly.pdbx_seq_one_letter_code
_entity_poly.pdbx_strand_id
1 'polypeptide(L)'
;MKNPKPSHVTELEELSLRALVNCTDTELYGLQIQKSIEEIFHRNIPMGSLYPVLHRLKKRGFVVSRWETSQMDKRSGARRRYYKI
;
A
#
# COMPACT_ATOMS: atom_id res chain seq x y z
N MET A 1 -18.85 -1.02 -18.66
CA MET A 1 -18.00 -0.74 -17.48
C MET A 1 -18.87 -0.14 -16.40
N LYS A 2 -18.89 -0.68 -15.18
CA LYS A 2 -19.63 -0.03 -14.08
C LYS A 2 -18.84 1.20 -13.65
N ASN A 3 -19.41 2.39 -13.80
CA ASN A 3 -18.80 3.61 -13.26
C ASN A 3 -18.57 3.42 -11.75
N PRO A 4 -17.36 3.68 -11.24
CA PRO A 4 -17.14 3.64 -9.80
C PRO A 4 -18.05 4.71 -9.16
N LYS A 5 -18.84 4.30 -8.16
CA LYS A 5 -19.60 5.23 -7.31
C LYS A 5 -18.65 6.33 -6.80
N PRO A 6 -19.11 7.59 -6.63
CA PRO A 6 -18.29 8.64 -6.02
C PRO A 6 -17.82 8.12 -4.67
N SER A 7 -16.54 7.79 -4.61
CA SER A 7 -15.96 7.15 -3.43
C SER A 7 -15.27 8.24 -2.66
N HIS A 8 -15.80 8.61 -1.50
CA HIS A 8 -15.05 9.41 -0.54
C HIS A 8 -13.80 8.62 -0.17
N VAL A 9 -12.65 9.09 -0.66
CA VAL A 9 -11.33 8.59 -0.28
C VAL A 9 -10.99 9.29 1.02
N THR A 10 -10.64 8.53 2.06
CA THR A 10 -10.16 9.15 3.31
C THR A 10 -8.76 9.73 3.11
N GLU A 11 -8.34 10.70 3.92
CA GLU A 11 -6.97 11.26 3.86
C GLU A 11 -5.91 10.16 3.87
N LEU A 12 -6.08 9.15 4.72
CA LEU A 12 -5.14 8.04 4.80
C LEU A 12 -5.15 7.13 3.55
N GLU A 13 -6.30 6.94 2.93
CA GLU A 13 -6.38 6.23 1.64
C GLU A 13 -5.68 7.03 0.53
N GLU A 14 -5.86 8.36 0.50
CA GLU A 14 -5.18 9.24 -0.45
C GLU A 14 -3.66 9.20 -0.27
N LEU A 15 -3.17 9.37 0.96
CA LEU A 15 -1.74 9.30 1.28
C LEU A 15 -1.14 7.95 0.87
N SER A 16 -1.86 6.86 1.13
CA SER A 16 -1.42 5.51 0.73
C SER A 16 -1.34 5.36 -0.79
N LEU A 17 -2.30 5.93 -1.53
CA LEU A 17 -2.27 5.91 -2.99
C LEU A 17 -1.14 6.77 -3.54
N ARG A 18 -0.95 7.98 -3.02
CA ARG A 18 0.13 8.88 -3.46
C ARG A 18 1.51 8.30 -3.21
N ALA A 19 1.72 7.61 -2.09
CA ALA A 19 2.95 6.87 -1.83
C ALA A 19 3.21 5.78 -2.90
N LEU A 20 2.17 5.07 -3.35
CA LEU A 20 2.29 4.07 -4.41
C LEU A 20 2.47 4.69 -5.81
N VAL A 21 1.80 5.80 -6.10
CA VAL A 21 1.98 6.56 -7.36
C VAL A 21 3.41 7.09 -7.48
N ASN A 22 4.04 7.50 -6.37
CA ASN A 22 5.42 7.98 -6.40
C ASN A 22 6.45 6.85 -6.67
N CYS A 23 6.03 5.60 -6.77
CA CYS A 23 6.91 4.44 -6.96
C CYS A 23 6.37 3.48 -8.04
N THR A 24 5.86 3.98 -9.17
CA THR A 24 5.22 3.15 -10.22
C THR A 24 6.10 2.02 -10.77
N ASP A 25 7.41 2.22 -10.79
CA ASP A 25 8.35 1.24 -11.36
C ASP A 25 8.64 0.05 -10.42
N THR A 26 8.15 0.11 -9.18
CA THR A 26 8.46 -0.89 -8.14
C THR A 26 7.23 -1.26 -7.32
N GLU A 27 7.28 -2.42 -6.67
CA GLU A 27 6.25 -2.81 -5.72
C GLU A 27 6.73 -2.54 -4.29
N LEU A 28 5.87 -1.95 -3.46
CA LEU A 28 6.22 -1.60 -2.09
C LEU A 28 5.57 -2.56 -1.10
N TYR A 29 6.30 -2.98 -0.06
CA TYR A 29 5.71 -3.64 1.10
C TYR A 29 5.34 -2.63 2.19
N GLY A 30 4.49 -3.04 3.15
CA GLY A 30 3.86 -2.14 4.12
C GLY A 30 4.82 -1.16 4.83
N LEU A 31 6.03 -1.60 5.18
CA LEU A 31 7.05 -0.74 5.79
C LEU A 31 7.59 0.33 4.84
N GLN A 32 7.79 0.01 3.56
CA GLN A 32 8.21 1.00 2.58
C GLN A 32 7.10 2.03 2.33
N ILE A 33 5.84 1.59 2.31
CA ILE A 33 4.70 2.51 2.16
C ILE A 33 4.62 3.45 3.37
N GLN A 34 4.71 2.93 4.60
CA GLN A 34 4.71 3.77 5.80
C GLN A 34 5.86 4.79 5.77
N LYS A 35 7.09 4.34 5.46
CA LYS A 35 8.25 5.22 5.37
C LYS A 35 8.09 6.30 4.30
N SER A 36 7.62 5.91 3.11
CA SER A 36 7.34 6.86 2.03
C SER A 36 6.33 7.92 2.47
N ILE A 37 5.29 7.54 3.23
CA ILE A 37 4.31 8.51 3.73
C ILE A 37 4.93 9.45 4.77
N GLU A 38 5.76 8.91 5.67
CA GLU A 38 6.45 9.71 6.68
C GLU A 38 7.46 10.69 6.06
N GLU A 39 8.22 10.25 5.07
CA GLU A 39 9.26 11.06 4.40
C GLU A 39 8.67 12.14 3.49
N ILE A 40 7.65 11.80 2.70
CA ILE A 40 7.10 12.70 1.67
C ILE A 40 6.02 13.62 2.25
N PHE A 41 5.21 13.10 3.18
CA PHE A 41 4.03 13.82 3.70
C PHE A 41 4.16 14.20 5.17
N HIS A 42 5.28 13.88 5.83
CA HIS A 42 5.53 14.19 7.26
C HIS A 42 4.44 13.66 8.20
N ARG A 43 3.85 12.51 7.84
CA ARG A 43 2.79 11.85 8.59
C ARG A 43 3.27 10.47 9.04
N ASN A 44 3.34 10.27 10.36
CA ASN A 44 3.59 8.94 10.92
C ASN A 44 2.27 8.19 11.10
N ILE A 45 2.15 7.03 10.47
CA ILE A 45 0.95 6.18 10.50
C ILE A 45 1.30 4.82 11.10
N PRO A 46 0.57 4.36 12.12
CA PRO A 46 0.75 3.01 12.64
C PRO A 46 0.44 1.94 11.60
N MET A 47 1.23 0.86 11.59
CA MET A 47 0.97 -0.33 10.76
C MET A 47 -0.45 -0.88 10.92
N GLY A 48 -0.98 -0.85 12.14
CA GLY A 48 -2.35 -1.29 12.45
C GLY A 48 -3.42 -0.49 11.70
N SER A 49 -3.13 0.75 11.31
CA SER A 49 -4.01 1.60 10.50
C SER A 49 -3.76 1.43 9.00
N LEU A 50 -2.50 1.23 8.61
CA LEU A 50 -2.11 1.10 7.20
C LEU A 50 -2.69 -0.17 6.56
N TYR A 51 -2.63 -1.33 7.23
CA TYR A 51 -3.09 -2.59 6.62
C TYR A 51 -4.60 -2.61 6.32
N PRO A 52 -5.50 -2.14 7.21
CA PRO A 52 -6.93 -1.99 6.88
C PRO A 52 -7.17 -1.09 5.68
N VAL A 53 -6.40 -0.01 5.52
CA VAL A 53 -6.50 0.93 4.39
C VAL A 53 -6.11 0.24 3.09
N LEU A 54 -4.94 -0.41 3.05
CA LEU A 54 -4.48 -1.16 1.88
C LEU A 54 -5.47 -2.28 1.50
N HIS A 55 -6.08 -2.93 2.50
CA HIS A 55 -7.13 -3.92 2.27
C HIS A 55 -8.38 -3.30 1.59
N ARG A 56 -8.85 -2.15 2.06
CA ARG A 56 -9.99 -1.44 1.45
C ARG A 56 -9.68 -0.96 0.04
N LEU A 57 -8.49 -0.38 -0.18
CA LEU A 57 -8.04 0.05 -1.50
C LEU A 57 -8.01 -1.12 -2.49
N LYS A 58 -7.49 -2.27 -2.06
CA LYS A 58 -7.49 -3.50 -2.87
C LYS A 58 -8.91 -3.97 -3.18
N LYS A 59 -9.80 -3.99 -2.18
CA LYS A 59 -11.22 -4.39 -2.37
C LYS A 59 -11.95 -3.47 -3.35
N ARG A 60 -11.56 -2.19 -3.39
CA ARG A 60 -12.09 -1.18 -4.32
C ARG A 60 -11.41 -1.19 -5.69
N GLY A 61 -10.37 -2.00 -5.88
CA GLY A 61 -9.66 -2.13 -7.15
C GLY A 61 -8.64 -1.03 -7.45
N PHE A 62 -8.24 -0.23 -6.45
CA PHE A 62 -7.23 0.82 -6.64
C PHE A 62 -5.79 0.30 -6.58
N VAL A 63 -5.58 -0.86 -5.94
CA VAL A 63 -4.26 -1.48 -5.81
C VAL A 63 -4.38 -2.98 -5.96
N VAL A 64 -3.32 -3.61 -6.46
CA VAL A 64 -3.13 -5.06 -6.41
C VAL A 64 -2.12 -5.42 -5.34
N SER A 65 -2.14 -6.68 -4.91
CA SER A 65 -1.18 -7.16 -3.92
C SER A 65 -0.72 -8.57 -4.23
N ARG A 66 0.55 -8.88 -4.00
CA ARG A 66 1.05 -10.26 -4.00
C ARG A 66 1.84 -10.55 -2.73
N TRP A 67 1.83 -11.81 -2.32
CA TRP A 67 2.75 -12.28 -1.29
C TRP A 67 4.12 -12.54 -1.90
N GLU A 68 5.17 -12.33 -1.11
CA GLU A 68 6.52 -12.78 -1.40
C GLU A 68 6.51 -14.30 -1.68
N THR A 69 7.15 -14.70 -2.79
CA THR A 69 7.17 -16.08 -3.30
C THR A 69 8.57 -16.69 -3.34
N SER A 70 9.63 -15.89 -3.42
CA SER A 70 11.01 -16.39 -3.55
C SER A 70 11.53 -16.97 -2.23
N GLN A 71 12.21 -18.12 -2.31
CA GLN A 71 12.96 -18.66 -1.18
C GLN A 71 14.23 -17.86 -0.88
N MET A 72 14.83 -17.18 -1.87
CA MET A 72 15.98 -16.28 -1.67
C MET A 72 15.59 -14.99 -0.93
N ASP A 73 14.33 -14.55 -1.06
CA ASP A 73 13.83 -13.37 -0.34
C ASP A 73 13.43 -13.68 1.11
N LYS A 74 13.42 -14.97 1.51
CA LYS A 74 13.21 -15.41 2.90
C LYS A 74 14.43 -15.08 3.76
N ARG A 75 14.71 -13.79 3.96
CA ARG A 75 15.43 -13.35 5.16
C ARG A 75 14.58 -13.81 6.35
N SER A 76 15.21 -14.47 7.33
CA SER A 76 14.61 -14.98 8.57
C SER A 76 13.55 -14.02 9.18
N GLY A 77 12.30 -14.11 8.75
CA GLY A 77 11.27 -13.13 9.06
C GLY A 77 9.93 -13.42 8.40
N ALA A 78 8.91 -12.65 8.80
CA ALA A 78 7.56 -12.79 8.25
C ALA A 78 7.54 -12.45 6.75
N ARG A 79 6.79 -13.25 5.97
CA ARG A 79 6.59 -13.03 4.54
C ARG A 79 6.05 -11.63 4.27
N ARG A 80 6.63 -10.94 3.30
CA ARG A 80 6.16 -9.61 2.90
C ARG A 80 4.96 -9.69 1.96
N ARG A 81 4.07 -8.71 2.07
CA ARG A 81 3.03 -8.44 1.08
C ARG A 81 3.37 -7.17 0.34
N TYR A 82 3.51 -7.30 -0.97
CA TYR A 82 3.84 -6.22 -1.89
C TYR A 82 2.56 -5.66 -2.51
N TYR A 83 2.55 -4.34 -2.74
CA TYR A 83 1.45 -3.58 -3.30
C TYR A 83 1.94 -2.69 -4.44
N LYS A 84 1.07 -2.50 -5.44
CA LYS A 84 1.21 -1.52 -6.51
C LYS A 84 -0.17 -1.09 -7.02
N ILE A 85 -0.22 0.00 -7.76
CA ILE A 85 -1.40 0.43 -8.52
C ILE A 85 -1.48 -0.41 -9.80
#